data_AF-O48873-F1
#
_entry.id   AF-O48873-F1
#
_cell.length_a   1.000
_cell.length_b   1.000
_cell.length_c   1.000
_cell.angle_alpha   90.00
_cell.angle_beta   90.00
_cell.angle_gamma   90.00
#
_symmetry.space_group_name_H-M   'P 1'
#
loop_
_entity.id
_entity.type
_entity.pdbx_description
1 polymer ?
#
loop_
_entity_poly.entity_id
_entity_poly.type
_entity_poly.pdbx_seq_one_letter_code
_entity_poly.pdbx_strand_id
1 'polypeptide(L)'
;GDVVPKDVNAAVASIKTKRTIQFVDWCPTGFKCGINYQPPTVVPGGDLAKVQRAVCMISNSTSVAEVFSRIDHKFDLMYAKRAFIHWYVGEGMEE
;
A
#
# COMPACT_ATOMS: atom_id res chain seq x y z
N GLY A 1 -10.46 -0.01 17.88
CA GLY A 1 -10.80 0.93 18.95
C GLY A 1 -12.26 1.29 18.87
N ASP A 2 -12.63 2.46 19.35
CA ASP A 2 -14.00 2.96 19.39
C ASP A 2 -14.50 3.32 17.97
N VAL A 3 -15.12 2.34 17.30
CA VAL A 3 -15.62 2.45 15.92
C VAL A 3 -16.98 1.79 15.82
N VAL A 4 -18.00 2.55 15.42
CA VAL A 4 -19.36 2.06 15.23
C VAL A 4 -19.53 1.55 13.79
N PRO A 5 -20.02 0.32 13.55
CA PRO A 5 -20.18 -0.24 12.19
C PRO A 5 -21.03 0.62 11.25
N LYS A 6 -22.06 1.29 11.77
CA LYS A 6 -22.91 2.21 11.00
C LYS A 6 -22.10 3.38 10.40
N ASP A 7 -21.18 3.93 11.18
CA ASP A 7 -20.35 5.06 10.75
C ASP A 7 -19.35 4.62 9.66
N VAL A 8 -18.84 3.39 9.74
CA VAL A 8 -17.99 2.80 8.69
C VAL A 8 -18.77 2.69 7.38
N ASN A 9 -19.99 2.16 7.41
CA ASN A 9 -20.82 2.03 6.21
C ASN A 9 -21.17 3.39 5.60
N ALA A 10 -21.50 4.39 6.43
CA ALA A 10 -21.77 5.75 5.97
C ALA A 10 -20.53 6.39 5.33
N ALA A 11 -19.35 6.22 5.93
CA ALA A 11 -18.09 6.72 5.38
C ALA A 11 -17.76 6.06 4.03
N VAL A 12 -17.89 4.73 3.92
CA VAL A 12 -17.67 4.00 2.66
C VAL A 12 -18.65 4.46 1.57
N ALA A 13 -19.92 4.70 1.91
CA ALA A 13 -20.90 5.23 0.97
C ALA A 13 -20.50 6.62 0.46
N SER A 14 -20.10 7.52 1.36
CA SER A 14 -19.60 8.85 1.00
C SER A 14 -18.38 8.76 0.07
N ILE A 15 -17.42 7.88 0.38
CA ILE A 15 -16.23 7.66 -0.44
C ILE A 15 -16.59 7.18 -1.86
N LYS A 16 -17.54 6.23 -1.98
CA LYS A 16 -17.99 5.71 -3.28
C LYS A 16 -18.64 6.76 -4.18
N THR A 17 -19.24 7.81 -3.61
CA THR A 17 -19.80 8.91 -4.41
C THR A 17 -18.73 9.83 -5.02
N LYS A 18 -17.50 9.78 -4.53
CA LYS A 18 -16.39 10.59 -5.05
C LYS A 18 -15.88 9.96 -6.35
N ARG A 19 -15.86 10.74 -7.42
CA ARG A 19 -15.33 10.32 -8.74
C ARG A 19 -13.81 10.12 -8.77
N THR A 20 -13.10 10.36 -7.68
CA THR A 20 -11.64 10.21 -7.60
C THR A 20 -11.18 8.79 -7.34
N ILE A 21 -12.08 7.89 -6.93
CA ILE A 21 -11.77 6.48 -6.69
C ILE A 21 -12.43 5.67 -7.80
N GLN A 22 -11.59 5.07 -8.65
CA GLN A 22 -12.02 4.30 -9.81
C GLN A 22 -11.66 2.84 -9.58
N PHE A 23 -12.63 1.96 -9.76
CA PHE A 23 -12.43 0.52 -9.74
C PHE A 23 -12.46 -0.02 -11.16
N VAL A 24 -11.77 -1.13 -11.37
CA VAL A 24 -11.91 -1.95 -12.57
C VAL A 24 -13.34 -2.51 -12.66
N ASP A 25 -13.83 -2.68 -13.87
CA ASP A 25 -15.19 -3.14 -14.18
C ASP A 25 -15.49 -4.55 -13.65
N TRP A 26 -14.49 -5.43 -13.65
CA TRP A 26 -14.60 -6.81 -13.16
C TRP A 26 -14.53 -6.96 -11.63
N CYS A 27 -14.37 -5.86 -10.86
CA CYS A 27 -14.36 -5.89 -9.39
C CYS A 27 -15.44 -4.96 -8.80
N PRO A 28 -16.71 -5.39 -8.77
CA PRO A 28 -17.83 -4.53 -8.34
C PRO A 28 -17.88 -4.31 -6.81
N THR A 29 -17.25 -5.17 -6.01
CA THR A 29 -17.20 -5.06 -4.55
C THR A 29 -15.90 -4.41 -4.08
N GLY A 30 -15.84 -3.08 -4.16
CA GLY A 30 -14.57 -2.33 -3.96
C GLY A 30 -14.06 -2.16 -2.52
N PHE A 31 -14.84 -2.48 -1.48
CA PHE A 31 -14.43 -2.30 -0.08
C PHE A 31 -14.79 -3.50 0.79
N LYS A 32 -13.81 -3.96 1.57
CA LYS A 32 -13.99 -4.93 2.66
C LYS A 32 -13.59 -4.25 3.96
N CYS A 33 -14.43 -4.38 4.98
CA CYS A 33 -14.24 -3.72 6.27
C CYS A 33 -14.12 -4.75 7.38
N GLY A 34 -13.09 -4.62 8.22
CA GLY A 34 -12.92 -5.37 9.46
C GLY A 34 -12.75 -4.39 10.63
N ILE A 35 -13.31 -4.71 11.79
CA ILE A 35 -13.26 -3.85 12.98
C ILE A 35 -12.68 -4.67 14.13
N ASN A 36 -11.59 -4.18 14.70
CA ASN A 36 -11.10 -4.61 16.01
C ASN A 36 -11.47 -3.53 17.03
N TYR A 37 -12.22 -3.88 18.08
CA TYR A 37 -12.67 -2.92 19.09
C TYR A 37 -11.60 -2.54 20.12
N GLN A 38 -10.50 -3.29 20.21
CA GLN A 38 -9.38 -2.91 21.07
C GLN A 38 -8.78 -1.57 20.60
N PRO A 39 -8.53 -0.61 21.50
CA PRO A 39 -7.90 0.66 21.13
C PRO A 39 -6.46 0.40 20.63
N PRO A 40 -5.96 1.19 19.65
CA PRO A 40 -4.57 1.12 19.24
C PRO A 40 -3.62 1.38 20.42
N THR A 41 -2.64 0.49 20.59
CA THR A 41 -1.62 0.63 21.65
C THR A 41 -0.45 1.45 21.14
N VAL A 42 0.15 2.25 22.03
CA VAL A 42 1.39 2.99 21.76
C VAL A 42 2.51 2.43 22.62
N VAL A 43 3.74 2.51 22.12
CA VAL A 43 4.93 2.15 22.89
C VAL A 43 5.25 3.29 23.87
N PRO A 44 5.50 3.01 25.17
CA PRO A 44 5.94 4.05 26.12
C PRO A 44 7.21 4.75 25.64
N GLY A 45 7.21 6.08 25.61
CA GLY A 45 8.31 6.89 25.08
C GLY A 45 8.40 6.94 23.56
N GLY A 46 7.44 6.35 22.83
CA GLY A 46 7.33 6.46 21.38
C GLY A 46 6.68 7.76 20.91
N ASP A 47 6.80 8.05 19.62
CA ASP A 47 6.42 9.35 19.04
C ASP A 47 4.92 9.50 18.73
N LEU A 48 4.14 8.41 18.84
CA LEU A 48 2.73 8.41 18.49
C LEU A 48 1.84 8.69 19.70
N ALA A 49 0.92 9.64 19.53
CA ALA A 49 -0.10 9.94 20.53
C ALA A 49 -1.10 8.78 20.69
N LYS A 50 -1.64 8.62 21.89
CA LYS A 50 -2.76 7.70 22.14
C LYS A 50 -4.00 8.18 21.39
N VAL A 51 -4.65 7.27 20.67
CA VAL A 51 -5.86 7.56 19.88
C VAL A 51 -6.98 6.57 20.19
N GLN A 52 -8.24 7.02 20.09
CA GLN A 52 -9.42 6.18 20.35
C GLN A 52 -9.71 5.21 19.20
N ARG A 53 -9.34 5.58 17.97
CA ARG A 53 -9.56 4.82 16.75
C ARG A 53 -8.44 5.09 15.74
N ALA A 54 -8.17 4.11 14.91
CA ALA A 54 -7.23 4.20 13.78
C ALA A 54 -7.75 3.33 12.63
N VAL A 55 -7.25 3.56 11.43
CA VAL A 55 -7.58 2.78 10.24
C VAL A 55 -6.31 2.41 9.50
N CYS A 56 -6.22 1.17 9.03
CA CYS A 56 -5.23 0.72 8.06
C CYS A 56 -5.98 0.31 6.80
N MET A 57 -5.68 0.96 5.68
CA MET A 57 -6.25 0.60 4.38
C MET A 57 -5.20 -0.16 3.59
N ILE A 58 -5.54 -1.38 3.18
CA ILE A 58 -4.75 -2.17 2.24
C ILE A 58 -5.47 -2.14 0.90
N SER A 59 -4.85 -1.51 -0.09
CA SER A 59 -5.42 -1.34 -1.43
C SER A 59 -4.51 -1.95 -2.49
N ASN A 60 -5.10 -2.65 -3.44
CA ASN A 60 -4.41 -3.10 -4.65
C ASN A 60 -4.76 -2.16 -5.80
N SER A 61 -3.78 -1.38 -6.27
CA SER A 61 -3.94 -0.37 -7.32
C SER A 61 -2.84 -0.54 -8.36
N THR A 62 -3.18 -0.37 -9.63
CA THR A 62 -2.23 -0.40 -10.76
C THR A 62 -1.17 0.69 -10.65
N SER A 63 -1.39 1.72 -9.84
CA SER A 63 -0.39 2.77 -9.53
C SER A 63 0.90 2.21 -8.92
N VAL A 64 0.89 0.99 -8.36
CA VAL A 64 2.12 0.32 -7.90
C VAL A 64 3.13 0.10 -9.04
N ALA A 65 2.66 -0.01 -10.29
CA ALA A 65 3.51 -0.15 -11.47
C ALA A 65 4.51 1.01 -11.62
N GLU A 66 4.17 2.22 -11.15
CA GLU A 66 5.08 3.37 -11.19
C GLU A 66 6.32 3.17 -10.31
N VAL A 67 6.18 2.43 -9.20
CA VAL A 67 7.33 2.09 -8.33
C VAL A 67 8.28 1.16 -9.07
N PHE A 68 7.74 0.12 -9.71
CA PHE A 68 8.53 -0.82 -10.51
C PHE A 68 9.21 -0.12 -11.68
N SER A 69 8.48 0.74 -12.41
CA SER A 69 9.07 1.52 -13.51
C SER A 69 10.26 2.38 -13.07
N ARG A 70 10.25 2.94 -11.86
CA ARG A 70 11.40 3.68 -11.32
C ARG A 70 12.58 2.77 -10.96
N ILE A 71 12.32 1.52 -10.56
CA ILE A 71 13.35 0.53 -10.30
C ILE A 71 13.96 0.07 -11.63
N ASP A 72 13.12 -0.28 -12.60
CA ASP A 72 13.53 -0.70 -13.95
C ASP A 72 14.40 0.36 -14.59
N HIS A 73 14.00 1.63 -14.53
CA HIS A 73 14.81 2.73 -15.06
C HIS A 73 16.20 2.82 -14.42
N LYS A 74 16.30 2.65 -13.09
CA LYS A 74 17.60 2.65 -12.40
C LYS A 74 18.43 1.43 -12.78
N PHE A 75 17.80 0.28 -12.92
CA PHE A 75 18.44 -0.93 -13.39
C PHE A 75 19.02 -0.73 -14.80
N ASP A 76 18.21 -0.22 -15.73
CA ASP A 76 18.62 0.03 -17.12
C ASP A 76 19.84 0.96 -17.20
N LEU A 77 19.87 2.02 -16.39
CA LEU A 77 21.01 2.93 -16.32
C LEU A 77 22.31 2.23 -15.90
N MET A 78 22.23 1.32 -14.93
CA MET A 78 23.40 0.55 -14.47
C MET A 78 23.80 -0.53 -15.48
N TYR A 79 22.82 -1.27 -15.99
CA TYR A 79 23.01 -2.37 -16.91
C TYR A 79 23.57 -1.89 -18.26
N ALA A 80 23.13 -0.73 -18.76
CA ALA A 80 23.67 -0.11 -19.98
C ALA A 80 25.17 0.19 -19.91
N LYS A 81 25.75 0.28 -18.70
CA LYS A 81 27.18 0.44 -18.48
C LYS A 81 27.87 -0.83 -18.01
N ARG A 82 27.15 -1.96 -17.94
CA ARG A 82 27.59 -3.21 -17.29
C ARG A 82 28.14 -2.96 -15.88
N ALA A 83 27.59 -1.95 -15.19
CA ALA A 83 28.04 -1.60 -13.85
C ALA A 83 27.69 -2.72 -12.88
N PHE A 84 28.65 -3.12 -12.05
CA PHE A 84 28.51 -4.16 -11.01
C PHE A 84 28.16 -5.58 -11.49
N ILE A 85 27.94 -5.82 -12.79
CA ILE A 85 27.53 -7.14 -13.32
C ILE A 85 28.57 -8.25 -13.06
N HIS A 86 29.86 -7.89 -13.03
CA HIS A 86 30.95 -8.84 -12.80
C HIS A 86 30.88 -9.55 -11.45
N TRP A 87 30.26 -8.94 -10.42
CA TRP A 87 30.03 -9.61 -9.14
C TRP A 87 29.01 -10.74 -9.27
N TYR A 88 27.96 -10.55 -10.07
CA TYR A 88 26.93 -11.57 -10.28
C TYR A 88 27.48 -12.72 -11.14
N VAL A 89 28.19 -12.40 -12.23
CA VAL A 89 28.82 -13.41 -13.09
C VAL A 89 29.92 -14.18 -12.35
N GLY A 90 30.69 -13.50 -11.48
CA GLY A 90 31.72 -14.14 -10.66
C GLY A 90 31.18 -15.19 -9.69
N GLU A 91 29.92 -15.09 -9.29
CA GLU A 91 29.21 -16.04 -8.44
C GLU A 91 28.44 -17.12 -9.23
N GLY A 92 28.65 -17.21 -10.55
CA GLY A 92 28.09 -18.26 -11.41
C GLY A 92 26.70 -17.96 -11.98
N MET A 93 26.24 -16.71 -11.93
CA MET A 93 25.04 -16.28 -12.65
C MET A 93 25.38 -16.03 -14.14
N GLU A 94 24.64 -16.66 -15.05
CA GLU A 94 24.76 -16.36 -16.49
C GLU A 94 24.31 -14.91 -16.76
N GLU A 95 24.96 -14.26 -17.74
CA GLU A 95 24.58 -12.92 -18.21
C GLU A 95 23.28 -12.96 -19.05
#